data_AF-A0A3E1D5Q8-F1
#
_entry.id   AF-A0A3E1D5Q8-F1
#
_cell.length_a   1.000
_cell.length_b   1.000
_cell.length_c   1.000
_cell.angle_alpha   90.00
_cell.angle_beta   90.00
_cell.angle_gamma   90.00
#
_symmetry.space_group_name_H-M   'P 1'
#
loop_
_entity.id
_entity.type
_entity.pdbx_description
1 polymer ?
#
loop_
_entity_poly.entity_id
_entity_poly.type
_entity_poly.pdbx_seq_one_letter_code
_entity_poly.pdbx_strand_id
1 'polypeptide(L)'
;MAQSLCTSCGYVGETKTIPKGNTDTEVILWFCFLIPGLIYSIWRFRSRHAICAICDQATIIPADSPQALQIIRENRAKQARTETKGFRPPSKAAIKVGRIAGRFVGRLFK
;
A
#
# COMPACT_ATOMS: atom_id res chain seq x y z
N MET A 1 9.51 -6.65 18.07
CA MET A 1 9.22 -5.76 16.93
C MET A 1 7.72 -5.76 16.73
N ALA A 2 7.05 -4.62 16.92
CA ALA A 2 5.60 -4.53 16.77
C ALA A 2 5.25 -4.45 15.28
N GLN A 3 4.51 -5.43 14.77
CA GLN A 3 4.03 -5.39 13.39
C GLN A 3 2.83 -4.46 13.31
N SER A 4 2.80 -3.61 12.30
CA SER A 4 1.73 -2.63 12.11
C SER A 4 1.10 -2.80 10.73
N LEU A 5 -0.23 -2.70 10.68
CA LEU A 5 -1.03 -2.83 9.47
C LEU A 5 -1.54 -1.46 9.05
N CYS A 6 -1.35 -1.12 7.78
CA CYS A 6 -2.00 0.03 7.17
C CYS A 6 -3.36 -0.38 6.59
N THR A 7 -4.44 0.31 6.98
CA THR A 7 -5.80 0.01 6.50
C THR A 7 -6.07 0.51 5.09
N SER A 8 -5.31 1.51 4.62
CA SER A 8 -5.50 2.08 3.28
C SER A 8 -4.89 1.23 2.16
N CYS A 9 -3.72 0.63 2.38
CA CYS A 9 -3.04 -0.18 1.37
C CYS A 9 -2.94 -1.68 1.72
N GLY A 10 -3.24 -2.06 2.97
CA GLY A 10 -3.12 -3.45 3.43
C GLY A 10 -1.69 -3.92 3.71
N TYR A 11 -0.72 -3.01 3.75
CA TYR A 11 0.67 -3.33 4.08
C TYR A 11 0.81 -3.74 5.54
N VAL A 12 1.56 -4.82 5.79
CA VAL A 12 1.90 -5.31 7.13
C VAL A 12 3.41 -5.24 7.27
N GLY A 13 3.89 -4.42 8.19
CA GLY A 13 5.33 -4.25 8.40
C GLY A 13 5.68 -3.07 9.29
N GLU A 14 6.91 -2.59 9.11
CA GLU A 14 7.43 -1.43 9.82
C GLU A 14 6.85 -0.14 9.25
N THR A 15 6.58 0.81 10.14
CA THR A 15 6.07 2.14 9.77
C THR A 15 7.20 3.16 9.80
N LYS A 16 7.16 4.12 8.88
CA LYS A 16 8.12 5.21 8.88
C LYS A 16 7.63 6.30 9.81
N THR A 17 8.49 6.84 10.66
CA THR A 17 8.15 7.99 11.50
C THR A 17 8.57 9.26 10.78
N ILE A 18 7.59 10.10 10.41
CA ILE A 18 7.88 11.40 9.83
C ILE A 18 7.58 12.48 10.87
N PRO A 19 8.53 13.40 11.12
CA PRO A 19 8.32 14.49 12.02
C PRO A 19 7.46 15.56 11.29
N LYS A 20 6.38 16.07 11.90
CA LYS A 20 5.54 17.16 11.35
C LYS A 20 6.19 18.57 11.41
N GLY A 21 6.57 19.18 10.28
CA GLY A 21 7.06 20.58 10.21
C GLY A 21 8.44 20.79 9.57
N ASN A 22 8.75 22.03 9.19
CA ASN A 22 10.00 22.41 8.51
C ASN A 22 11.12 22.65 9.54
N THR A 23 12.31 22.11 9.28
CA THR A 23 13.54 22.33 10.07
C THR A 23 13.98 23.80 10.07
N ASP A 24 13.63 24.55 9.02
CA ASP A 24 14.12 25.90 8.80
C ASP A 24 13.55 26.90 9.82
N THR A 25 12.29 26.72 10.22
CA THR A 25 11.64 27.56 11.22
C THR A 25 12.24 27.37 12.60
N GLU A 26 12.72 26.17 12.92
CA GLU A 26 13.40 25.85 14.17
C GLU A 26 14.74 26.59 14.25
N VAL A 27 15.53 26.58 13.17
CA VAL A 27 16.81 27.28 13.08
C VAL A 27 16.63 28.79 13.24
N ILE A 28 15.66 29.40 12.54
CA ILE A 28 15.38 30.84 12.63
C ILE A 28 14.97 31.25 14.06
N LEU A 29 14.14 30.44 14.73
CA LEU A 29 13.74 30.72 16.12
C LEU A 29 14.93 30.66 17.08
N TRP A 30 15.83 29.68 16.91
CA TRP A 30 17.07 29.59 17.69
C TRP A 30 17.98 30.80 17.52
N PHE A 31 18.05 31.38 16.32
CA PHE A 31 18.87 32.56 16.04
C PHE A 31 18.26 33.88 16.58
N CYS A 32 16.93 34.02 16.60
CA CYS A 32 16.29 35.26 17.04
C CYS A 32 15.96 35.29 18.53
N PHE A 33 15.54 34.16 19.14
CA PHE A 33 15.16 34.11 20.56
C PHE A 33 15.30 32.66 21.10
N LEU A 34 16.25 32.44 22.01
CA LEU A 34 16.59 31.12 22.57
C LEU A 34 15.40 30.39 23.22
N ILE A 35 14.52 31.13 23.90
CA ILE A 35 13.38 30.60 24.67
C ILE A 35 12.28 29.99 23.77
N PRO A 36 11.75 30.69 22.75
CA PRO A 36 10.76 30.10 21.84
C PRO A 36 11.33 28.93 21.01
N GLY A 37 12.63 28.94 20.69
CA GLY A 37 13.29 27.81 20.01
C GLY A 37 13.21 26.51 20.81
N LEU A 38 13.40 26.57 22.13
CA LEU A 38 13.32 25.41 23.02
C LEU A 38 11.90 24.82 23.09
N ILE A 39 10.89 25.69 23.23
CA ILE A 39 9.47 25.29 23.27
C ILE A 39 9.05 24.66 21.95
N TYR A 40 9.49 25.22 20.82
CA TYR A 40 9.22 24.67 19.50
C TYR A 40 9.83 23.29 19.32
N SER A 41 11.08 23.07 19.76
CA SER A 41 11.76 21.78 19.65
C SER A 41 11.07 20.67 20.45
N ILE A 42 10.55 20.98 21.65
CA ILE A 42 9.75 20.02 22.45
C ILE A 42 8.44 19.67 21.75
N TRP A 43 7.72 20.68 21.24
CA TRP A 43 6.50 20.46 20.47
C TRP A 43 6.77 19.65 19.19
N ARG A 44 7.89 19.92 18.52
CA ARG A 44 8.36 19.24 17.31
C ARG A 44 8.66 17.77 17.57
N PHE A 45 9.32 17.46 18.67
CA PHE A 45 9.61 16.08 19.08
C PHE A 45 8.32 15.31 19.41
N ARG A 46 7.36 15.96 20.07
CA ARG A 46 6.06 15.36 20.42
C ARG A 46 5.15 15.14 19.22
N SER A 47 5.36 15.88 18.13
CA SER A 47 4.52 15.84 16.91
C SER A 47 4.98 14.78 15.89
N ARG A 48 5.87 13.86 16.27
CA ARG A 48 6.23 12.71 15.42
C ARG A 48 5.04 11.76 15.32
N HIS A 49 4.68 11.39 14.11
CA HIS A 49 3.62 10.41 13.86
C HIS A 49 4.11 9.32 12.92
N ALA A 50 3.70 8.10 13.21
CA ALA A 50 3.92 6.97 12.34
C ALA A 50 3.06 7.11 11.08
N ILE A 51 3.65 6.87 9.92
CA ILE A 51 2.95 6.79 8.64
C ILE A 51 3.38 5.54 7.89
N CYS A 52 2.53 5.06 6.99
CA CYS A 52 2.82 3.87 6.20
C CYS A 52 4.02 4.13 5.28
N ALA A 53 4.92 3.16 5.16
CA ALA A 53 6.08 3.26 4.26
C ALA A 53 5.72 3.20 2.77
N ILE A 54 4.53 2.70 2.42
CA ILE A 54 4.10 2.49 1.03
C ILE A 54 3.19 3.60 0.53
N CYS A 55 2.19 4.00 1.32
CA CYS A 55 1.15 4.92 0.88
C CYS A 55 1.15 6.26 1.62
N ASP A 56 2.08 6.46 2.55
CA ASP A 56 2.28 7.69 3.33
C ASP A 56 1.06 8.15 4.15
N GLN A 57 0.07 7.28 4.31
CA GLN A 57 -1.10 7.52 5.14
C GLN A 57 -0.79 7.27 6.62
N ALA A 58 -1.41 8.06 7.49
CA ALA A 58 -1.34 7.93 8.95
C ALA A 58 -2.34 6.88 9.51
N THR A 59 -3.00 6.13 8.65
CA THR A 59 -4.02 5.13 8.98
C THR A 59 -3.39 3.77 9.32
N ILE A 60 -2.74 3.71 10.48
CA ILE A 60 -2.01 2.53 10.97
C ILE A 60 -2.72 1.97 12.20
N ILE A 61 -2.85 0.64 12.24
CA ILE A 61 -3.39 -0.12 13.37
C ILE A 61 -2.38 -1.21 13.74
N PRO A 62 -2.19 -1.56 15.02
CA PRO A 62 -1.38 -2.72 15.40
C PRO A 62 -1.90 -4.00 14.73
N ALA A 63 -0.98 -4.81 14.21
CA ALA A 63 -1.31 -6.06 13.50
C ALA A 63 -2.01 -7.09 14.39
N ASP A 64 -1.79 -7.00 15.71
CA ASP A 64 -2.40 -7.89 16.72
C ASP A 64 -3.87 -7.55 17.03
N SER A 65 -4.38 -6.43 16.52
CA SER A 65 -5.78 -6.05 16.75
C SER A 65 -6.76 -6.97 15.99
N PRO A 66 -7.95 -7.26 16.55
CA PRO A 66 -8.96 -8.07 15.87
C PRO A 66 -9.42 -7.44 14.55
N GLN A 67 -9.40 -6.10 14.46
CA GLN A 67 -9.72 -5.37 13.23
C GLN A 67 -8.66 -5.60 12.15
N ALA A 68 -7.37 -5.58 12.48
CA ALA A 68 -6.30 -5.85 11.52
C ALA A 68 -6.42 -7.27 10.95
N LEU A 69 -6.71 -8.26 11.80
CA LEU A 69 -6.93 -9.65 11.39
C LEU A 69 -8.09 -9.80 10.39
N GLN A 70 -9.19 -9.08 10.59
CA GLN A 70 -10.34 -9.08 9.66
C GLN A 70 -9.94 -8.53 8.29
N ILE A 71 -9.26 -7.38 8.26
CA ILE A 71 -8.83 -6.74 7.00
C ILE A 71 -7.84 -7.63 6.23
N ILE A 72 -6.91 -8.28 6.93
CA ILE A 72 -5.96 -9.22 6.30
C ILE A 72 -6.72 -10.39 5.66
N ARG A 73 -7.70 -10.96 6.37
CA ARG A 73 -8.52 -12.07 5.84
C ARG A 73 -9.33 -11.65 4.63
N GLU A 74 -9.98 -10.48 4.68
CA GLU A 74 -10.74 -9.93 3.56
C GLU A 74 -9.86 -9.65 2.34
N ASN A 75 -8.68 -9.06 2.54
CA ASN A 75 -7.75 -8.77 1.45
C ASN A 75 -7.24 -10.05 0.79
N ARG A 76 -6.90 -11.08 1.57
CA ARG A 76 -6.55 -12.41 1.02
C ARG A 76 -7.70 -13.03 0.23
N ALA A 77 -8.92 -12.92 0.72
CA ALA A 77 -10.11 -13.42 0.01
C ALA A 77 -10.35 -12.66 -1.31
N LYS A 78 -10.15 -11.34 -1.33
CA LYS A 78 -10.23 -10.52 -2.56
C LYS A 78 -9.14 -10.89 -3.56
N GLN A 79 -7.90 -11.11 -3.10
CA GLN A 79 -6.77 -11.53 -3.95
C GLN A 79 -7.06 -12.86 -4.62
N ALA A 80 -7.49 -13.87 -3.84
CA ALA A 80 -7.85 -15.18 -4.38
C ALA A 80 -8.94 -15.09 -5.47
N ARG A 81 -10.00 -14.30 -5.22
CA ARG A 81 -11.06 -14.05 -6.21
C ARG A 81 -10.56 -13.33 -7.47
N THR A 82 -9.59 -12.43 -7.32
CA THR A 82 -9.03 -11.68 -8.45
C THR A 82 -8.17 -12.58 -9.33
N GLU A 83 -7.37 -13.45 -8.71
CA GLU A 83 -6.58 -14.45 -9.41
C GLU A 83 -7.47 -15.41 -10.22
N THR A 84 -8.58 -15.87 -9.65
CA THR A 84 -9.52 -16.75 -10.37
C THR A 84 -10.20 -16.04 -11.55
N LYS A 85 -10.42 -14.73 -11.47
CA LYS A 85 -11.03 -13.94 -12.56
C LYS A 85 -10.11 -13.72 -13.76
N GLY A 86 -8.82 -14.05 -13.66
CA GLY A 86 -7.85 -13.91 -14.76
C GLY A 86 -8.16 -14.80 -15.97
N PHE A 87 -8.88 -15.90 -15.78
CA PHE A 87 -9.24 -16.80 -16.88
C PHE A 87 -10.58 -16.41 -17.51
N ARG A 88 -10.53 -15.66 -18.62
CA ARG A 88 -11.68 -15.50 -19.51
C ARG A 88 -11.65 -16.62 -20.55
N PRO A 89 -12.60 -17.57 -20.55
CA PRO A 89 -12.66 -18.54 -21.63
C PRO A 89 -12.82 -17.81 -22.97
N PRO A 90 -12.14 -18.26 -24.03
CA PRO A 90 -12.30 -17.65 -25.35
C PRO A 90 -13.77 -17.73 -25.77
N SER A 91 -14.26 -16.66 -26.41
CA SER A 91 -15.63 -16.65 -26.92
C SER A 91 -15.83 -17.80 -27.91
N LYS A 92 -17.08 -18.27 -28.05
CA LYS A 92 -17.42 -19.33 -29.03
C LYS A 92 -16.92 -18.98 -30.45
N ALA A 93 -16.91 -17.70 -30.80
CA ALA A 93 -16.35 -17.20 -32.06
C ALA A 93 -14.83 -17.41 -32.15
N ALA A 94 -14.07 -17.05 -31.11
CA ALA A 94 -12.62 -17.25 -31.07
C ALA A 94 -12.23 -18.74 -31.20
N ILE A 95 -12.96 -19.63 -30.53
CA ILE A 95 -12.75 -21.09 -30.65
C ILE A 95 -13.00 -21.58 -32.09
N LYS A 96 -14.07 -21.07 -32.73
CA LYS A 96 -14.45 -21.47 -34.09
C LYS A 96 -13.41 -21.01 -35.12
N VAL A 97 -12.93 -19.77 -35.01
CA VAL A 97 -11.88 -19.21 -35.87
C VAL A 97 -10.58 -20.01 -35.72
N GLY A 98 -10.14 -20.29 -34.48
CA GLY A 98 -8.94 -21.10 -34.24
C GLY A 98 -9.00 -22.49 -34.86
N ARG A 99 -10.16 -23.16 -34.78
CA ARG A 99 -10.37 -24.48 -35.39
C ARG A 99 -10.33 -24.45 -36.92
N ILE A 100 -10.89 -23.39 -37.53
CA ILE A 100 -10.89 -23.22 -39.00
C ILE A 100 -9.47 -22.94 -39.49
N ALA A 101 -8.76 -22.02 -38.84
CA ALA A 101 -7.37 -21.68 -39.17
C ALA A 101 -6.46 -22.92 -39.07
N GLY A 102 -6.53 -23.68 -37.98
CA GLY A 102 -5.74 -24.90 -37.81
C GLY A 102 -6.03 -25.96 -38.87
N ARG A 103 -7.30 -26.13 -39.27
CA ARG A 103 -7.70 -27.03 -40.36
C ARG A 103 -7.16 -26.59 -41.72
N PHE A 104 -7.08 -25.29 -41.96
CA PHE A 104 -6.55 -24.74 -43.22
C PHE A 104 -5.04 -24.94 -43.32
N VAL A 105 -4.30 -24.61 -42.24
CA VAL A 105 -2.85 -24.80 -42.18
C VAL A 105 -2.47 -26.28 -42.37
N GLY A 106 -3.15 -27.21 -41.69
CA GLY A 106 -2.89 -28.65 -41.86
C GLY A 106 -3.21 -29.20 -43.26
N ARG A 107 -4.00 -28.48 -44.05
CA ARG A 107 -4.31 -28.84 -45.45
C ARG A 107 -3.33 -28.18 -46.44
N LEU A 108 -2.65 -27.11 -46.03
CA LEU A 108 -1.64 -26.43 -46.84
C LEU A 108 -0.25 -27.12 -46.75
N PHE A 109 0.02 -27.78 -45.63
CA PHE A 109 1.28 -28.49 -45.35
C PHE A 109 1.19 -30.02 -45.53
N LYS A 110 0.16 -30.52 -46.22
CA LYS A 110 -0.02 -31.95 -46.56
C LYS A 110 -0.14 -32.10 -48.06
#